data_AF-A0A131ZUT2-F1
#
_entry.id   AF-A0A131ZUT2-F1
#
_cell.length_a   1.000
_cell.length_b   1.000
_cell.length_c   1.000
_cell.angle_alpha   90.00
_cell.angle_beta   90.00
_cell.angle_gamma   90.00
#
_symmetry.space_group_name_H-M   'P 1'
#
loop_
_entity.id
_entity.type
_entity.pdbx_description
1 polymer ?
#
loop_
_entity_poly.entity_id
_entity_poly.type
_entity_poly.pdbx_seq_one_letter_code
_entity_poly.pdbx_strand_id
1 'polypeptide(L)'
;MYRKWYYEVIVDHMESVSHLEPHLRIGWANTNGYVPYPSGGSKWGGNGVGDDLYSFGFDGIYFWTCGRANLVRNVPHDSLPILKNDVIGCILDLNIPLITFTVNGIPIRGCFKNFSTDGMFYPVI
;
A
#
# COMPACT_ATOMS: atom_id res chain seq x y z
N MET A 1 13.11 20.25 -1.33
CA MET A 1 12.33 19.18 -0.68
C MET A 1 13.10 17.87 -0.81
N TYR A 2 13.10 17.01 0.22
CA TYR A 2 13.75 15.70 0.11
C TYR A 2 13.00 14.84 -0.92
N ARG A 3 13.75 14.04 -1.69
CA ARG A 3 13.21 13.17 -2.75
C ARG A 3 13.10 11.70 -2.34
N LYS A 4 13.60 11.36 -1.15
CA LYS A 4 13.51 10.03 -0.58
C LYS A 4 12.80 10.13 0.76
N TRP A 5 11.80 9.30 0.96
CA TRP A 5 10.97 9.29 2.17
C TRP A 5 10.78 7.87 2.66
N TYR A 6 10.63 7.76 3.97
CA TYR A 6 10.45 6.50 4.68
C TYR A 6 9.46 6.72 5.82
N TYR A 7 8.52 5.79 5.98
CA TYR A 7 7.70 5.69 7.18
C TYR A 7 7.43 4.22 7.51
N GLU A 8 7.11 3.96 8.78
CA GLU A 8 6.73 2.64 9.27
C GLU A 8 5.33 2.67 9.85
N VAL A 9 4.64 1.53 9.74
CA VAL A 9 3.34 1.28 10.38
C VAL A 9 3.46 0.00 11.19
N ILE A 10 2.97 0.03 12.42
CA ILE A 10 2.88 -1.15 13.29
C ILE A 10 1.41 -1.47 13.48
N VAL A 11 1.03 -2.73 13.24
CA VAL A 11 -0.33 -3.19 13.50
C VAL A 11 -0.45 -3.65 14.95
N ASP A 12 -1.08 -2.83 15.79
CA ASP A 12 -1.26 -3.17 17.21
C ASP A 12 -2.36 -4.22 17.44
N HIS A 13 -3.48 -4.10 16.73
CA HIS A 13 -4.63 -4.99 16.87
C HIS A 13 -5.44 -5.06 15.58
N MET A 14 -5.91 -6.25 15.23
CA MET A 14 -6.84 -6.48 14.13
C MET A 14 -7.90 -7.46 14.59
N GLU A 15 -9.16 -7.05 14.57
CA GLU A 15 -10.29 -7.84 15.03
C GLU A 15 -11.42 -7.78 14.00
N SER A 16 -11.98 -8.94 13.68
CA SER A 16 -13.15 -9.01 12.83
C SER A 16 -14.41 -8.84 13.67
N VAL A 17 -15.05 -7.68 13.53
CA VAL A 17 -16.32 -7.36 14.21
C VAL A 17 -17.55 -7.76 13.39
N SER A 18 -17.35 -8.23 12.16
CA SER A 18 -18.43 -8.56 11.22
C SER A 18 -18.16 -9.87 10.49
N HIS A 19 -19.08 -10.28 9.61
CA HIS A 19 -18.88 -11.43 8.72
C HIS A 19 -17.92 -11.15 7.55
N LEU A 20 -17.50 -9.89 7.38
CA LEU A 20 -16.55 -9.46 6.35
C LEU A 20 -15.14 -9.47 6.92
N GLU A 21 -14.18 -9.97 6.14
CA GLU A 21 -12.76 -9.89 6.50
C GLU A 21 -12.30 -8.42 6.54
N PRO A 22 -11.58 -7.99 7.57
CA PRO A 22 -11.04 -6.64 7.65
C PRO A 22 -10.05 -6.40 6.51
N HIS A 23 -10.11 -5.21 5.94
CA HIS A 23 -9.28 -4.81 4.82
C HIS A 23 -8.25 -3.77 5.28
N LEU A 24 -6.97 -4.05 5.09
CA LEU A 24 -5.86 -3.16 5.44
C LEU A 24 -4.87 -3.10 4.26
N ARG A 25 -4.59 -1.90 3.76
CA ARG A 25 -3.55 -1.67 2.75
C ARG A 25 -2.75 -0.43 3.11
N ILE A 26 -1.43 -0.52 3.05
CA ILE A 26 -0.53 0.58 3.36
C ILE A 26 0.20 1.00 2.09
N GLY A 27 0.43 2.30 1.91
CA GLY A 27 1.33 2.77 0.87
C GLY A 27 1.31 4.27 0.61
N TRP A 28 1.33 4.65 -0.65
CA TRP A 28 1.46 6.05 -1.05
C TRP A 28 0.37 6.43 -2.03
N ALA A 29 -0.11 7.66 -1.92
CA ALA A 29 -1.01 8.26 -2.88
C ALA A 29 -0.50 9.61 -3.36
N ASN A 30 -0.92 9.97 -4.56
CA ASN A 30 -0.60 11.24 -5.18
C ASN A 30 -1.81 12.20 -5.08
N THR A 31 -1.55 13.46 -4.71
CA THR A 31 -2.56 14.52 -4.65
C THR A 31 -3.27 14.74 -5.98
N ASN A 32 -2.58 14.47 -7.10
CA ASN A 32 -3.12 14.58 -8.44
C ASN A 32 -3.83 13.27 -8.83
N GLY A 33 -4.99 13.02 -8.25
CA GLY A 33 -5.93 12.02 -8.77
C GLY A 33 -6.37 10.93 -7.81
N TYR A 34 -5.69 10.73 -6.67
CA TYR A 34 -6.25 9.88 -5.61
C TYR A 34 -7.38 10.63 -4.91
N VAL A 35 -8.60 10.09 -4.99
CA VAL A 35 -9.77 10.68 -4.36
C VAL A 35 -10.50 9.62 -3.51
N PRO A 36 -10.24 9.58 -2.19
CA PRO A 36 -10.87 8.63 -1.29
C PRO A 36 -12.32 9.06 -1.02
N TYR A 37 -13.25 8.57 -1.83
CA TYR A 37 -14.67 8.73 -1.53
C TYR A 37 -15.16 7.54 -0.69
N PRO A 38 -15.86 7.80 0.43
CA PRO A 38 -16.44 6.75 1.26
C PRO A 38 -17.60 6.02 0.57
N SER A 39 -18.13 6.61 -0.52
CA SER A 39 -19.18 6.04 -1.35
C SER A 39 -18.62 5.47 -2.65
N GLY A 40 -19.31 4.48 -3.23
CA GLY A 40 -18.85 3.78 -4.43
C GLY A 40 -18.72 4.69 -5.65
N GLY A 41 -17.49 5.08 -5.98
CA GLY A 41 -17.08 5.49 -7.32
C GLY A 41 -16.77 4.28 -8.20
N SER A 42 -16.46 4.48 -9.48
CA SER A 42 -16.19 3.39 -10.44
C SER A 42 -14.97 2.57 -9.97
N LYS A 43 -15.08 1.42 -9.29
CA LYS A 43 -16.08 0.36 -9.42
C LYS A 43 -16.33 -0.40 -8.09
N TRP A 44 -17.34 0.06 -7.34
CA TRP A 44 -18.16 -0.71 -6.36
C TRP A 44 -17.54 -1.04 -4.98
N GLY A 45 -17.08 -0.03 -4.26
CA GLY A 45 -16.72 -0.11 -2.84
C GLY A 45 -15.70 0.97 -2.49
N GLY A 46 -15.59 1.36 -1.22
CA GLY A 46 -14.76 2.48 -0.76
C GLY A 46 -13.36 2.50 -1.41
N ASN A 47 -12.96 3.66 -1.93
CA ASN A 47 -11.69 3.84 -2.66
C ASN A 47 -10.51 3.76 -1.69
N GLY A 48 -10.04 2.54 -1.41
CA GLY A 48 -8.83 2.30 -0.63
C GLY A 48 -7.57 2.60 -1.46
N VAL A 49 -6.41 2.59 -0.81
CA VAL A 49 -5.13 2.74 -1.52
C VAL A 49 -4.95 1.59 -2.51
N GLY A 50 -4.54 1.91 -3.74
CA GLY A 50 -4.31 0.94 -4.81
C GLY A 50 -5.53 0.65 -5.69
N ASP A 51 -6.68 1.27 -5.44
CA ASP A 51 -7.89 1.09 -6.27
C ASP A 51 -7.90 1.96 -7.53
N ASP A 52 -7.03 2.98 -7.60
CA ASP A 52 -6.86 3.85 -8.78
C ASP A 52 -5.42 3.87 -9.32
N LEU A 53 -5.19 4.68 -10.35
CA LEU A 53 -3.88 4.82 -11.02
C LEU A 53 -2.88 5.69 -10.25
N TYR A 54 -3.32 6.41 -9.22
CA TYR A 54 -2.54 7.41 -8.49
C TYR A 54 -2.22 6.99 -7.06
N SER A 55 -2.60 5.78 -6.69
CA SER A 55 -2.34 5.17 -5.40
C SER A 55 -1.70 3.79 -5.56
N PHE A 56 -0.82 3.47 -4.62
CA PHE A 56 0.02 2.29 -4.64
C PHE A 56 -0.02 1.64 -3.26
N GLY A 57 -0.67 0.49 -3.16
CA GLY A 57 -0.95 -0.17 -1.88
C GLY A 57 -0.29 -1.54 -1.75
N PHE A 58 -0.10 -1.96 -0.51
CA PHE A 58 0.40 -3.29 -0.13
C PHE A 58 -0.38 -3.79 1.10
N ASP A 59 -0.90 -5.02 1.05
CA ASP A 59 -1.65 -5.65 2.16
C ASP A 59 -0.91 -6.82 2.82
N GLY A 60 0.39 -6.96 2.53
CA GLY A 60 1.17 -8.15 2.86
C GLY A 60 1.27 -9.12 1.69
N ILE A 61 0.13 -9.49 1.08
CA ILE A 61 0.07 -10.59 0.10
C ILE A 61 0.23 -10.05 -1.33
N TYR A 62 -0.36 -8.91 -1.61
CA TYR A 62 -0.53 -8.34 -2.94
C TYR A 62 -0.05 -6.89 -2.99
N PHE A 63 0.53 -6.53 -4.14
CA PHE A 63 0.64 -5.15 -4.58
C PHE A 63 -0.65 -4.72 -5.29
N TRP A 64 -1.25 -3.64 -4.82
CA TRP A 64 -2.49 -3.08 -5.33
C TRP A 64 -2.22 -1.80 -6.11
N THR A 65 -2.68 -1.77 -7.36
CA THR A 65 -2.72 -0.56 -8.20
C THR A 65 -3.82 -0.71 -9.23
N CYS A 66 -4.53 0.37 -9.56
CA CYS A 66 -5.62 0.39 -10.52
C CYS A 66 -6.71 -0.68 -10.25
N GLY A 67 -6.95 -1.01 -8.98
CA GLY A 67 -7.91 -2.04 -8.56
C GLY A 67 -7.47 -3.46 -8.92
N ARG A 68 -6.19 -3.68 -9.23
CA ARG A 68 -5.62 -5.00 -9.54
C ARG A 68 -4.67 -5.44 -8.44
N ALA A 69 -4.88 -6.65 -7.94
CA ALA A 69 -3.99 -7.34 -7.01
C ALA A 69 -2.90 -8.10 -7.76
N ASN A 70 -1.63 -7.84 -7.44
CA ASN A 70 -0.48 -8.54 -7.99
C ASN A 70 0.23 -9.30 -6.88
N LEU A 71 0.23 -10.63 -6.95
CA LEU A 71 0.80 -11.47 -5.90
C LEU A 71 2.29 -11.21 -5.73
N VAL A 72 2.70 -10.96 -4.48
CA VAL A 72 4.12 -10.83 -4.13
C VAL A 72 4.77 -12.22 -4.15
N ARG A 73 5.85 -12.37 -4.93
CA ARG A 73 6.57 -13.64 -5.05
C ARG A 73 7.59 -13.79 -3.91
N ASN A 74 7.69 -14.98 -3.32
CA ASN A 74 8.59 -15.34 -2.23
C ASN A 74 8.31 -14.66 -0.89
N VAL A 75 7.04 -14.58 -0.52
CA VAL A 75 6.70 -14.31 0.88
C VAL A 75 6.70 -15.66 1.62
N PRO A 76 7.42 -15.81 2.75
CA PRO A 76 7.37 -17.03 3.54
C PRO A 76 5.92 -17.43 3.84
N HIS A 77 5.59 -18.72 3.71
CA HIS A 77 4.23 -19.25 3.86
C HIS A 77 3.57 -18.89 5.21
N ASP A 78 4.36 -18.55 6.23
CA ASP A 78 3.90 -18.22 7.58
C ASP A 78 3.77 -16.70 7.85
N SER A 79 4.00 -15.85 6.85
CA SER A 79 4.14 -14.39 7.05
C SER A 79 3.01 -13.55 6.45
N LEU A 80 1.86 -14.17 6.14
CA LEU A 80 0.72 -13.49 5.53
C LEU A 80 -0.64 -14.05 5.95
N PRO A 81 -1.69 -13.20 6.12
CA PRO A 81 -1.74 -11.72 5.92
C PRO A 81 -0.96 -10.93 6.98
N ILE A 82 -0.86 -9.60 6.85
CA ILE A 82 -0.27 -8.71 7.89
C ILE A 82 -0.86 -9.08 9.26
N LEU A 83 -0.02 -9.48 10.20
CA LEU A 83 -0.42 -9.91 11.53
C LEU A 83 -0.22 -8.80 12.56
N LYS A 84 -0.80 -9.02 13.73
CA LYS A 84 -0.50 -8.22 14.92
C LYS A 84 1.01 -8.19 15.18
N ASN A 85 1.51 -7.01 15.50
CA ASN A 85 2.92 -6.65 15.72
C ASN A 85 3.82 -6.65 14.49
N ASP A 86 3.29 -6.91 13.28
CA ASP A 86 4.09 -6.71 12.07
C ASP A 86 4.39 -5.23 11.86
N VAL A 87 5.65 -4.96 11.47
CA VAL A 87 6.13 -3.63 11.11
C VAL A 87 6.27 -3.55 9.60
N ILE A 88 5.46 -2.69 8.96
CA ILE A 88 5.50 -2.44 7.53
C ILE A 88 6.29 -1.15 7.26
N GLY A 89 7.45 -1.26 6.63
CA GLY A 89 8.22 -0.11 6.16
C GLY A 89 7.83 0.26 4.73
N CYS A 90 7.60 1.55 4.49
CA CYS A 90 7.16 2.08 3.21
C CYS A 90 8.16 3.11 2.70
N ILE A 91 8.79 2.80 1.57
CA ILE A 91 9.90 3.58 1.02
C ILE A 91 9.47 4.21 -0.29
N LEU A 92 9.73 5.51 -0.46
CA LEU A 92 9.49 6.27 -1.68
C LEU A 92 10.79 6.92 -2.16
N ASP A 93 11.20 6.65 -3.39
CA ASP A 93 12.29 7.35 -4.08
C ASP A 93 11.78 8.04 -5.34
N LEU A 94 11.73 9.38 -5.30
CA LEU A 94 11.28 10.22 -6.41
C LEU A 94 12.41 10.58 -7.40
N ASN A 95 13.65 10.13 -7.19
CA ASN A 95 14.72 10.29 -8.19
C ASN A 95 14.59 9.28 -9.32
N ILE A 96 14.27 8.04 -8.95
CA ILE A 96 14.05 6.92 -9.85
C ILE A 96 12.67 6.39 -9.44
N PRO A 97 11.55 7.02 -9.88
CA PRO A 97 10.20 6.84 -9.32
C PRO A 97 9.90 5.41 -8.90
N LEU A 98 10.10 5.13 -7.61
CA LEU A 98 10.15 3.78 -7.04
C LEU A 98 9.48 3.77 -5.68
N ILE A 99 8.60 2.80 -5.47
CA ILE A 99 8.04 2.47 -4.15
C ILE A 99 8.38 1.02 -3.84
N THR A 100 8.92 0.79 -2.65
CA THR A 100 9.26 -0.53 -2.11
C THR A 100 8.77 -0.66 -0.68
N PHE A 101 8.58 -1.91 -0.25
CA PHE A 101 8.07 -2.23 1.08
C PHE A 101 9.02 -3.19 1.81
N THR A 102 8.99 -3.13 3.14
CA THR A 102 9.61 -4.10 4.03
C THR A 102 8.54 -4.63 5.00
N VAL A 103 8.69 -5.88 5.43
CA VAL A 103 7.92 -6.45 6.54
C VAL A 103 8.93 -6.95 7.57
N ASN A 104 8.84 -6.45 8.80
CA ASN A 104 9.76 -6.76 9.90
C ASN A 104 11.23 -6.56 9.52
N GLY A 105 11.51 -5.49 8.77
CA GLY A 105 12.84 -5.16 8.26
C GLY A 105 13.30 -5.99 7.05
N ILE A 106 12.54 -6.99 6.62
CA ILE A 106 12.85 -7.83 5.46
C ILE A 106 12.27 -7.17 4.20
N PRO A 107 13.10 -6.84 3.18
CA PRO A 107 12.60 -6.28 1.92
C PRO A 107 11.68 -7.24 1.18
N ILE A 108 10.53 -6.72 0.77
CA ILE A 108 9.57 -7.45 -0.06
C ILE A 108 10.06 -7.47 -1.51
N ARG A 109 9.95 -8.63 -2.16
CA ARG A 109 10.32 -8.77 -3.57
C ARG A 109 9.24 -8.19 -4.48
N GLY A 110 9.51 -6.98 -4.94
CA GLY A 110 8.76 -6.28 -5.96
C GLY A 110 8.70 -4.79 -5.64
N CYS A 111 8.26 -4.02 -6.62
CA CYS A 111 8.21 -2.56 -6.49
C CYS A 111 7.18 -1.99 -7.46
N PHE A 112 6.68 -0.81 -7.12
CA PHE A 112 6.07 0.07 -8.11
C PHE A 112 7.16 0.94 -8.71
N LYS A 113 7.15 1.06 -10.04
CA LYS A 113 8.15 1.81 -10.79
C LYS A 113 7.50 2.52 -11.97
N ASN A 114 8.14 3.58 -12.45
CA ASN A 114 7.71 4.36 -13.62
C ASN A 114 6.32 5.00 -13.46
N PHE A 115 5.96 5.43 -12.26
CA PHE A 115 4.75 6.21 -12.02
C PHE A 115 4.99 7.72 -12.23
N SER A 116 3.91 8.48 -12.46
CA SER A 116 4.02 9.95 -12.57
C SER A 116 4.45 10.57 -11.24
N THR A 117 5.37 11.53 -11.34
CA THR A 117 5.85 12.32 -10.19
C THR A 117 5.24 13.71 -10.11
N ASP A 118 4.25 14.00 -10.95
CA ASP A 118 3.52 15.27 -10.91
C ASP A 118 2.67 15.33 -9.64
N GLY A 119 2.66 16.48 -8.96
CA GLY A 119 1.96 16.62 -7.69
C GLY A 119 2.81 16.19 -6.49
N MET A 120 2.14 15.85 -5.39
CA MET A 120 2.78 15.53 -4.12
C MET A 120 2.36 14.15 -3.65
N PHE A 121 3.29 13.41 -3.04
CA PHE A 121 3.00 12.13 -2.43
C PHE A 121 2.78 12.27 -0.93
N TYR A 122 1.83 11.49 -0.41
CA TYR A 122 1.55 11.38 1.02
C TYR A 122 1.29 9.93 1.43
N PRO A 123 1.59 9.56 2.68
CA PRO A 123 1.32 8.23 3.20
C PRO A 123 -0.20 8.00 3.31
N VAL A 124 -0.65 6.79 2.97
CA VAL A 124 -2.06 6.36 3.10
C VAL A 124 -2.09 4.95 3.69
N ILE A 125 -3.04 4.73 4.60
CA ILE A 125 -3.31 3.48 5.33
C ILE A 125 -4.81 3.24 5.28
#